data_AF-A0A0K8TEV1-F1
#
_entry.id   AF-A0A0K8TEV1-F1
#
_cell.length_a   1.000
_cell.length_b   1.000
_cell.length_c   1.000
_cell.angle_alpha   90.00
_cell.angle_beta   90.00
_cell.angle_gamma   90.00
#
_symmetry.space_group_name_H-M   'P 1'
#
loop_
_entity.id
_entity.type
_entity.pdbx_description
1 polymer ?
#
loop_
_entity_poly.entity_id
_entity_poly.type
_entity_poly.pdbx_seq_one_letter_code
_entity_poly.pdbx_strand_id
1 'polypeptide(L)'
;DKMKNKLNKQPYNTVLRREYNNLRNRITTLTRAARDDYYSEEFEINKNKPYKLWKLLNEAACRSNKKQNKEFPIEKWIDEKGKKMCTKDIANKLNNFFVNVGSELANKTQSRNPRAPTTRQRDSMFLCPITEKEVMEICKTLKINTASGIDNISASTIKNN
;
A
#
# COMPACT_ATOMS: atom_id res chain seq x y z
N ASP A 1 -30.44 4.52 22.45
CA ASP A 1 -30.50 5.97 22.23
C ASP A 1 -31.94 6.45 22.41
N LYS A 2 -32.21 7.27 23.44
CA LYS A 2 -33.59 7.69 23.81
C LYS A 2 -34.25 8.55 22.71
N MET A 3 -33.48 9.34 21.94
CA MET A 3 -34.01 10.21 20.88
C MET A 3 -34.32 9.43 19.61
N LYS A 4 -33.45 8.48 19.24
CA LYS A 4 -33.74 7.53 18.14
C LYS A 4 -35.00 6.70 18.41
N ASN A 5 -35.17 6.23 19.65
CA ASN A 5 -36.35 5.46 20.04
C ASN A 5 -37.63 6.31 20.03
N LYS A 6 -37.55 7.62 20.34
CA LYS A 6 -38.69 8.55 20.21
C LYS A 6 -39.04 8.81 18.74
N LEU A 7 -38.05 8.99 17.87
CA LEU A 7 -38.26 9.17 16.43
C LEU A 7 -38.93 7.95 15.78
N ASN A 8 -38.53 6.74 16.18
CA ASN A 8 -39.14 5.49 15.69
C ASN A 8 -40.62 5.35 16.09
N LYS A 9 -41.05 5.98 17.20
CA LYS A 9 -42.46 5.98 17.65
C LYS A 9 -43.31 7.05 16.96
N GLN A 10 -42.70 8.10 16.42
CA GLN A 10 -43.39 9.21 15.76
C GLN A 10 -42.66 9.61 14.46
N PRO A 11 -42.78 8.80 13.39
CA PRO A 11 -41.97 8.96 12.18
C PRO A 11 -42.28 10.24 11.38
N TYR A 12 -43.49 10.77 11.48
CA TYR A 12 -43.95 11.95 10.74
C TYR A 12 -43.64 13.29 11.44
N ASN A 13 -43.05 13.26 12.65
CA ASN A 13 -42.70 14.47 13.38
C ASN A 13 -41.40 15.09 12.81
N THR A 14 -41.56 16.10 11.96
CA THR A 14 -40.46 16.79 11.27
C THR A 14 -39.53 17.55 12.22
N VAL A 15 -40.05 18.08 13.32
CA VAL A 15 -39.27 18.79 14.36
C VAL A 15 -38.38 17.81 15.10
N LEU A 16 -38.93 16.69 15.56
CA LEU A 16 -38.17 15.64 16.27
C LEU A 16 -37.06 15.04 15.40
N ARG A 17 -37.33 14.87 14.10
CA ARG A 17 -36.32 14.42 13.13
C ARG A 17 -35.17 15.41 12.97
N ARG A 18 -35.48 16.71 12.94
CA ARG A 18 -34.47 17.78 12.84
C ARG A 18 -33.58 17.80 14.09
N GLU A 19 -34.17 17.76 15.28
CA GLU A 19 -33.43 17.71 16.55
C GLU A 19 -32.52 16.48 16.64
N TYR A 20 -33.02 15.31 16.25
CA TYR A 20 -32.21 14.09 16.19
C TYR A 20 -31.03 14.22 15.23
N ASN A 21 -31.24 14.75 14.02
CA ASN A 21 -30.19 14.94 13.04
C ASN A 21 -29.13 15.94 13.53
N ASN A 22 -29.55 17.05 14.16
CA ASN A 22 -28.65 18.04 14.74
C ASN A 22 -27.77 17.42 15.84
N LEU A 23 -28.39 16.66 16.76
CA LEU A 23 -27.67 15.96 17.81
C LEU A 23 -26.70 14.92 17.23
N ARG A 24 -27.15 14.10 16.28
CA ARG A 24 -26.31 13.10 15.59
C ARG A 24 -25.12 13.75 14.90
N ASN A 25 -25.36 14.85 14.18
CA ASN A 25 -24.30 15.58 13.49
C ASN A 25 -23.32 16.17 14.49
N ARG A 26 -23.81 16.79 15.58
CA ARG A 26 -22.96 17.32 16.66
C ARG A 26 -22.09 16.26 17.29
N ILE A 27 -22.66 15.10 17.63
CA ILE A 27 -21.90 13.97 18.17
C ILE A 27 -20.87 13.50 17.15
N THR A 28 -21.26 13.36 15.88
CA THR A 28 -20.33 12.93 14.82
C THR A 28 -19.17 13.92 14.66
N THR A 29 -19.43 15.22 14.71
CA THR A 29 -18.41 16.27 14.66
C THR A 29 -17.49 16.20 15.87
N LEU A 30 -18.03 16.06 17.08
CA LEU A 30 -17.23 15.94 18.30
C LEU A 30 -16.37 14.68 18.30
N THR A 31 -16.90 13.55 17.84
CA THR A 31 -16.13 12.29 17.72
C THR A 31 -15.01 12.42 16.69
N ARG A 32 -15.22 13.13 15.58
CA ARG A 32 -14.17 13.39 14.59
C ARG A 32 -13.09 14.31 15.16
N ALA A 33 -13.47 15.43 15.77
CA ALA A 33 -12.54 16.36 16.40
C ALA A 33 -11.68 15.67 17.47
N ALA A 34 -12.30 14.94 18.41
CA ALA A 34 -11.57 14.22 19.45
C ALA A 34 -10.63 13.12 18.88
N ARG A 35 -11.02 12.51 17.75
CA ARG A 35 -10.16 11.53 17.07
C ARG A 35 -8.95 12.21 16.41
N ASP A 36 -9.19 13.34 15.73
CA ASP A 36 -8.13 14.10 15.06
C ASP A 36 -7.14 14.63 16.10
N ASP A 37 -7.62 15.20 17.21
CA ASP A 37 -6.80 15.68 18.33
C ASP A 37 -5.90 14.57 18.90
N TYR A 38 -6.47 13.38 19.16
CA TYR A 38 -5.72 12.22 19.66
C TYR A 38 -4.59 11.80 18.71
N TYR A 39 -4.88 11.65 17.41
CA TYR A 39 -3.85 11.23 16.46
C TYR A 39 -2.79 12.32 16.26
N SER A 40 -3.18 13.60 16.23
CA SER A 40 -2.23 14.72 16.16
C SER A 40 -1.23 14.71 17.32
N GLU A 41 -1.70 14.49 18.55
CA GLU A 41 -0.84 14.39 19.74
C GLU A 41 0.09 13.17 19.66
N GLU A 42 -0.45 11.99 19.31
CA GLU A 42 0.34 10.77 19.18
C GLU A 42 1.40 10.85 18.06
N PHE A 43 1.10 11.54 16.95
CA PHE A 43 2.06 11.77 15.88
C PHE A 43 3.23 12.63 16.35
N GLU A 44 2.98 13.70 17.12
CA GLU A 44 4.02 14.54 17.69
C GLU A 44 4.91 13.78 18.70
N ILE A 45 4.30 12.98 19.57
CA ILE A 45 5.02 12.16 20.56
C ILE A 45 5.93 11.13 19.88
N ASN A 46 5.48 10.53 18.77
CA ASN A 46 6.17 9.43 18.10
C ASN A 46 7.00 9.84 16.86
N LYS A 47 7.19 11.15 16.59
CA LYS A 47 7.90 11.64 15.39
C LYS A 47 9.30 11.08 15.16
N ASN A 48 10.04 10.82 16.24
CA ASN A 48 11.40 10.28 16.19
C ASN A 48 11.46 8.74 16.22
N LYS A 49 10.30 8.05 16.15
CA LYS A 49 10.20 6.58 16.25
C LYS A 49 9.52 6.02 14.99
N PRO A 50 10.28 5.81 13.88
CA PRO A 50 9.72 5.46 12.57
C PRO A 50 8.79 4.24 12.60
N TYR A 51 9.15 3.21 13.36
CA TYR A 51 8.34 2.00 13.50
C TYR A 51 6.97 2.28 14.17
N LYS A 52 6.96 3.06 15.25
CA LYS A 52 5.71 3.41 15.96
C LYS A 52 4.86 4.36 15.12
N LEU A 53 5.49 5.32 14.45
CA LEU A 53 4.84 6.24 13.52
C LEU A 53 4.13 5.48 12.40
N TRP A 54 4.78 4.48 11.80
CA TRP A 54 4.19 3.65 10.76
C TRP A 54 3.03 2.81 11.28
N LYS A 55 3.12 2.29 12.50
CA LYS A 55 2.01 1.55 13.14
C LYS A 55 0.80 2.46 13.38
N LEU A 56 1.03 3.65 13.94
CA LEU A 56 0.00 4.67 14.20
C LEU A 56 -0.67 5.13 12.91
N LEU A 57 0.11 5.36 11.85
CA LEU A 57 -0.40 5.72 10.52
C LEU A 57 -1.30 4.63 9.93
N ASN A 58 -0.90 3.37 10.03
CA ASN A 58 -1.72 2.25 9.55
C ASN A 58 -3.04 2.13 10.33
N GLU A 59 -3.01 2.39 11.63
CA GLU A 59 -4.20 2.43 12.47
C GLU A 59 -5.14 3.60 12.10
N ALA A 60 -4.60 4.81 12.01
CA ALA A 60 -5.33 6.04 11.66
C ALA A 60 -5.98 5.94 10.26
N ALA A 61 -5.25 5.40 9.28
CA ALA A 61 -5.72 5.20 7.93
C ALA A 61 -6.75 4.06 7.79
N CYS A 62 -7.21 3.48 8.90
CA CYS A 62 -8.08 2.28 8.91
C CYS A 62 -7.52 1.14 8.05
N ARG A 63 -6.20 1.11 7.82
CA ARG A 63 -5.47 -0.08 7.34
C ARG A 63 -5.26 -1.00 8.53
N SER A 64 -6.34 -1.24 9.27
CA SER A 64 -6.37 -2.24 10.31
C SER A 64 -5.90 -3.53 9.68
N ASN A 65 -4.83 -4.11 10.23
CA ASN A 65 -4.39 -5.49 10.00
C ASN A 65 -5.46 -6.53 10.42
N LYS A 66 -6.75 -6.17 10.41
CA LYS A 66 -7.76 -7.10 9.94
C LYS A 66 -7.31 -7.42 8.53
N LYS A 67 -6.49 -8.48 8.41
CA LYS A 67 -6.53 -9.38 7.28
C LYS A 67 -8.02 -9.53 7.03
N GLN A 68 -8.55 -8.72 6.12
CA GLN A 68 -9.76 -9.10 5.46
C GLN A 68 -9.27 -10.39 4.83
N ASN A 69 -9.61 -11.53 5.42
CA ASN A 69 -9.61 -12.82 4.73
C ASN A 69 -10.64 -12.67 3.61
N LYS A 70 -10.38 -11.72 2.69
CA LYS A 70 -10.91 -11.69 1.37
C LYS A 70 -10.18 -12.84 0.73
N GLU A 71 -10.74 -14.02 0.97
CA GLU A 71 -10.48 -15.17 0.13
C GLU A 71 -10.52 -14.68 -1.31
N PHE A 72 -9.60 -15.20 -2.12
CA PHE A 72 -9.56 -14.87 -3.53
C PHE A 72 -11.00 -15.05 -4.08
N PRO A 73 -11.57 -14.05 -4.78
CA PRO A 73 -13.00 -14.07 -5.12
C PRO A 73 -13.27 -15.04 -6.28
N ILE A 74 -13.11 -16.33 -6.03
CA ILE A 74 -13.27 -17.44 -6.99
C ILE A 74 -14.66 -17.38 -7.62
N GLU A 75 -15.67 -16.97 -6.85
CA GLU A 75 -17.06 -16.88 -7.32
C GLU A 75 -17.29 -15.90 -8.48
N LYS A 76 -16.37 -14.94 -8.67
CA LYS A 76 -16.44 -13.98 -9.78
C LYS A 76 -15.85 -14.53 -11.08
N TRP A 77 -15.18 -15.68 -11.04
CA TRP A 77 -14.56 -16.30 -12.20
C TRP A 77 -15.50 -17.34 -12.78
N ILE A 78 -16.08 -16.97 -13.91
CA ILE A 78 -17.04 -17.78 -14.65
C ILE A 78 -16.39 -18.11 -16.00
N ASP A 79 -16.50 -19.37 -16.41
CA ASP A 79 -16.03 -19.80 -17.72
C ASP A 79 -16.95 -19.32 -18.83
N GLU A 80 -16.54 -19.40 -20.09
CA GLU A 80 -17.31 -18.92 -21.26
C GLU A 80 -18.72 -19.53 -21.37
N LYS A 81 -18.95 -20.67 -20.71
CA LYS A 81 -20.23 -21.40 -20.63
C LYS A 81 -21.06 -21.08 -19.37
N GLY A 82 -20.70 -20.05 -18.59
CA GLY A 82 -21.48 -19.65 -17.42
C GLY A 82 -21.21 -20.47 -16.14
N LYS A 83 -20.22 -21.38 -16.14
CA LYS A 83 -19.91 -22.26 -14.99
C LYS A 83 -18.82 -21.65 -14.10
N LYS A 84 -18.97 -21.77 -12.77
CA LYS A 84 -17.94 -21.39 -11.79
C LYS A 84 -16.63 -22.16 -12.06
N MET A 85 -15.51 -21.45 -12.13
CA MET A 85 -14.19 -22.03 -12.35
C MET A 85 -13.54 -22.54 -11.05
N CYS A 86 -12.72 -23.58 -11.15
CA CYS A 86 -11.90 -24.05 -10.03
C CYS A 86 -10.64 -23.18 -9.86
N THR A 87 -10.05 -23.17 -8.67
CA THR A 87 -8.81 -22.44 -8.35
C THR A 87 -7.66 -22.79 -9.28
N LYS A 88 -7.50 -24.07 -9.63
CA LYS A 88 -6.45 -24.55 -10.55
C LYS A 88 -6.61 -23.96 -11.95
N ASP A 89 -7.85 -23.91 -12.45
CA ASP A 89 -8.13 -23.40 -13.79
C ASP A 89 -7.90 -21.89 -13.86
N ILE A 90 -8.25 -21.16 -12.79
CA ILE A 90 -8.00 -19.72 -12.67
C ILE A 90 -6.49 -19.46 -12.63
N ALA A 91 -5.73 -20.22 -11.81
CA ALA A 91 -4.28 -20.08 -11.73
C ALA A 91 -3.61 -20.34 -13.10
N ASN A 92 -4.06 -21.36 -13.82
CA ASN A 92 -3.57 -21.66 -15.16
C ASN A 92 -3.91 -20.55 -16.17
N LYS A 93 -5.14 -20.02 -16.17
CA LYS A 93 -5.52 -18.90 -17.05
C LYS A 93 -4.68 -17.65 -16.75
N LEU A 94 -4.49 -17.31 -15.47
CA LEU A 94 -3.66 -16.18 -15.06
C LEU A 94 -2.20 -16.37 -15.48
N ASN A 95 -1.63 -17.56 -15.25
CA ASN A 95 -0.26 -17.86 -15.65
C ASN A 95 -0.09 -17.72 -17.17
N ASN A 96 -0.98 -18.32 -17.95
CA ASN A 96 -0.96 -18.22 -19.41
C ASN A 96 -1.10 -16.76 -19.87
N PHE A 97 -1.94 -15.95 -19.23
CA PHE A 97 -2.06 -14.54 -19.56
C PHE A 97 -0.75 -13.78 -19.29
N PHE A 98 -0.19 -13.87 -18.08
CA PHE A 98 0.97 -13.06 -17.70
C PHE A 98 2.27 -13.51 -18.38
N VAL A 99 2.41 -14.80 -18.74
CA VAL A 99 3.54 -15.29 -19.54
C VAL A 99 3.47 -14.76 -20.97
N ASN A 100 2.28 -14.71 -21.56
CA ASN A 100 2.11 -14.39 -22.98
C ASN A 100 1.81 -12.92 -23.27
N VAL A 101 1.31 -12.15 -22.30
CA VAL A 101 0.94 -10.73 -22.54
C VAL A 101 2.13 -9.90 -23.03
N GLY A 102 3.34 -10.17 -22.53
CA GLY A 102 4.55 -9.48 -22.96
C GLY A 102 4.90 -9.77 -24.42
N SER A 103 4.89 -11.05 -24.82
CA SER A 103 5.21 -11.45 -26.20
C SER A 103 4.11 -11.03 -27.18
N GLU A 104 2.84 -11.16 -26.79
CA GLU A 104 1.71 -10.69 -27.60
C GLU A 104 1.73 -9.19 -27.84
N LEU A 105 2.05 -8.39 -26.81
CA LEU A 105 2.18 -6.94 -26.95
C LEU A 105 3.39 -6.59 -27.81
N ALA A 106 4.55 -7.22 -27.59
CA ALA A 106 5.75 -7.00 -28.39
C ALA A 106 5.52 -7.31 -29.88
N ASN A 107 4.79 -8.38 -30.18
CA ASN A 107 4.45 -8.76 -31.55
C ASN A 107 3.45 -7.80 -32.22
N LYS A 108 2.56 -7.18 -31.43
CA LYS A 108 1.60 -6.17 -31.92
C LYS A 108 2.20 -4.78 -32.07
N THR A 109 3.31 -4.50 -31.37
CA THR A 109 4.04 -3.25 -31.56
C THR A 109 4.93 -3.34 -32.79
N GLN A 110 4.76 -2.42 -33.74
CA GLN A 110 5.73 -2.25 -34.82
C GLN A 110 7.10 -1.91 -34.20
N SER A 111 8.15 -2.62 -34.61
CA SER A 111 9.53 -2.25 -34.30
C SER A 111 9.82 -0.89 -34.92
N ARG A 112 9.51 0.17 -34.18
CA ARG A 112 10.02 1.50 -34.47
C ARG A 112 11.46 1.45 -34.02
N ASN A 113 12.40 1.54 -34.95
CA ASN A 113 13.78 1.92 -34.61
C ASN A 113 13.67 3.15 -33.71
N PRO A 114 14.00 3.06 -32.40
CA PRO A 114 14.02 4.23 -31.58
C PRO A 114 15.21 5.04 -32.10
N ARG A 115 14.94 5.97 -33.01
CA ARG A 115 15.85 7.09 -33.20
C ARG A 115 15.81 7.82 -31.87
N ALA A 116 16.73 7.45 -30.98
CA ALA A 116 16.94 8.17 -29.74
C ALA A 116 17.02 9.65 -30.13
N PRO A 117 16.22 10.53 -29.52
CA PRO A 117 16.33 11.95 -29.81
C PRO A 117 17.79 12.34 -29.55
N THR A 118 18.47 12.78 -30.60
CA THR A 118 19.91 13.14 -30.59
C THR A 118 20.15 14.44 -29.80
N THR A 119 19.11 14.98 -29.18
CA THR A 119 19.20 16.07 -28.22
C THR A 119 20.00 15.60 -27.02
N ARG A 120 21.27 15.99 -27.02
CA ARG A 120 22.15 15.94 -25.85
C ARG A 120 21.40 16.51 -24.66
N GLN A 121 21.07 15.67 -23.68
CA GLN A 121 20.58 16.12 -22.39
C GLN A 121 21.60 17.11 -21.83
N ARG A 122 21.20 18.37 -21.65
CA ARG A 122 22.08 19.43 -21.10
C ARG A 122 22.30 19.21 -19.61
N ASP A 123 21.32 18.61 -18.93
CA ASP A 123 21.38 18.24 -17.53
C ASP A 123 21.83 16.78 -17.42
N SER A 124 23.12 16.56 -17.63
CA SER A 124 23.74 15.25 -17.42
C SER A 124 23.96 15.03 -15.92
N MET A 125 23.53 13.88 -15.40
CA MET A 125 23.87 13.45 -14.05
C MET A 125 25.31 12.93 -14.06
N PHE A 126 26.24 13.72 -13.53
CA PHE A 126 27.62 13.28 -13.34
C PHE A 126 27.73 12.58 -11.99
N LEU A 127 28.23 11.35 -12.01
CA LEU A 127 28.63 10.67 -10.79
C LEU A 127 29.96 11.27 -10.34
N CYS A 128 30.02 11.69 -9.08
CA CYS A 128 31.28 12.12 -8.49
C CYS A 128 32.18 10.88 -8.26
N PRO A 129 33.52 11.03 -8.30
CA PRO A 129 34.42 9.97 -7.91
C PRO A 129 34.09 9.48 -6.50
N ILE A 130 33.97 8.17 -6.34
CA ILE A 130 33.67 7.57 -5.04
C ILE A 130 34.89 7.72 -4.13
N THR A 131 34.66 8.11 -2.89
CA THR A 131 35.73 8.21 -1.88
C THR A 131 35.80 6.94 -1.05
N GLU A 132 37.00 6.63 -0.55
CA GLU A 132 37.21 5.48 0.35
C GLU A 132 36.31 5.55 1.59
N LYS A 133 36.09 6.75 2.11
CA LYS A 133 35.20 6.99 3.26
C LYS A 133 33.76 6.56 2.99
N GLU A 134 33.21 6.93 1.82
CA GLU A 134 31.85 6.55 1.43
C GLU A 134 31.70 5.03 1.30
N VAL A 135 32.70 4.37 0.70
CA VAL A 135 32.72 2.90 0.60
C VAL A 135 32.73 2.27 1.99
N MET A 136 33.56 2.77 2.90
CA MET A 136 33.64 2.26 4.28
C MET A 136 32.33 2.46 5.05
N GLU A 137 31.64 3.58 4.86
CA GLU A 137 30.33 3.81 5.48
C GLU A 137 29.27 2.83 4.95
N ILE A 138 29.22 2.61 3.64
CA ILE A 138 28.30 1.64 3.02
C ILE A 138 28.59 0.23 3.55
N CYS A 139 29.85 -0.19 3.59
CA CYS A 139 30.25 -1.48 4.16
C CYS A 139 29.78 -1.65 5.61
N LYS A 140 29.85 -0.59 6.42
CA LYS A 140 29.35 -0.61 7.81
C LYS A 140 27.83 -0.79 7.92
N THR A 141 27.05 -0.38 6.92
CA THR A 141 25.59 -0.57 6.93
C THR A 141 25.13 -2.00 6.58
N LEU A 142 26.02 -2.85 6.04
CA LEU A 142 25.67 -4.23 5.68
C LEU A 142 25.17 -5.03 6.89
N LYS A 143 24.08 -5.78 6.74
CA LYS A 143 23.55 -6.63 7.80
C LYS A 143 24.33 -7.95 7.84
N ILE A 144 24.86 -8.30 9.02
CA ILE A 144 25.73 -9.49 9.18
C ILE A 144 24.96 -10.81 9.02
N ASN A 145 23.67 -10.82 9.36
CA ASN A 145 22.84 -12.03 9.38
C ASN A 145 22.03 -12.22 8.08
N THR A 146 22.58 -11.86 6.93
CA THR A 146 21.96 -12.09 5.62
C THR A 146 22.61 -13.27 4.92
N ALA A 147 21.82 -14.05 4.17
CA ALA A 147 22.34 -15.13 3.34
C ALA A 147 23.33 -14.59 2.29
N SER A 148 24.41 -15.34 2.06
CA SER A 148 25.40 -15.02 1.03
C SER A 148 24.80 -15.13 -0.37
N GLY A 149 25.35 -14.37 -1.32
CA GLY A 149 24.99 -14.45 -2.73
C GLY A 149 25.52 -15.71 -3.41
N ILE A 150 25.43 -15.74 -4.74
CA ILE A 150 25.95 -16.84 -5.57
C ILE A 150 27.47 -17.01 -5.46
N ASP A 151 28.17 -15.94 -5.07
CA ASP A 151 29.61 -15.89 -4.79
C ASP A 151 29.99 -16.44 -3.42
N ASN A 152 29.00 -16.73 -2.57
CA ASN A 152 29.15 -17.26 -1.22
C ASN A 152 29.97 -16.36 -0.26
N ILE A 153 30.11 -15.06 -0.57
CA ILE A 153 30.80 -14.09 0.29
C ILE A 153 29.77 -13.49 1.27
N SER A 154 30.03 -13.60 2.57
CA SER A 154 29.15 -13.07 3.60
C SER A 154 29.49 -11.62 3.96
N ALA A 155 28.47 -10.88 4.39
CA ALA A 155 28.62 -9.51 4.90
C ALA A 155 29.56 -9.43 6.13
N SER A 156 29.65 -10.50 6.93
CA SER A 156 30.63 -10.59 8.03
C SER A 156 32.07 -10.51 7.54
N THR A 157 32.40 -11.20 6.44
CA THR A 157 33.75 -11.25 5.89
C THR A 157 34.18 -9.90 5.35
N ILE A 158 33.25 -9.15 4.74
CA ILE A 158 33.52 -7.81 4.19
C ILE A 158 33.76 -6.79 5.31
N LYS A 159 33.07 -6.92 6.45
CA LYS A 159 33.20 -5.97 7.58
C LYS A 159 34.42 -6.17 8.46
N ASN A 160 34.94 -7.40 8.50
CA ASN A 160 36.02 -7.81 9.39
C ASN A 160 37.41 -7.78 8.73
N ASN A 161 37.49 -7.46 7.43
CA ASN A 161 38.74 -7.09 6.75
C ASN A 161 38.96 -5.59 6.86
#